data_AF-A0A529NDX7-F1
#
_entry.id   AF-A0A529NDX7-F1
#
_cell.length_a   1.000
_cell.length_b   1.000
_cell.length_c   1.000
_cell.angle_alpha   90.00
_cell.angle_beta   90.00
_cell.angle_gamma   90.00
#
_symmetry.space_group_name_H-M   'P 1'
#
loop_
_entity.id
_entity.type
_entity.pdbx_description
1 polymer ?
#
loop_
_entity_poly.entity_id
_entity_poly.type
_entity_poly.pdbx_seq_one_letter_code
_entity_poly.pdbx_strand_id
1 'polypeptide(L)' 'MFESLQERLGSILNGLTGRGALSEADVSAALREVRRALLE' A
#
# COMPACT_ATOMS: atom_id res chain seq x y z
N MET A 1 11.97 13.43 1.08
CA MET A 1 12.14 12.07 1.64
C MET A 1 10.89 11.61 2.36
N PHE A 2 10.40 12.34 3.37
CA PHE A 2 9.15 11.97 4.04
C PHE A 2 7.91 12.14 3.14
N GLU A 3 7.82 13.24 2.39
CA GLU A 3 6.71 13.48 1.45
C GLU A 3 6.61 12.39 0.36
N SER A 4 7.75 11.97 -0.21
CA SER A 4 7.79 10.90 -1.22
C SER A 4 7.38 9.54 -0.66
N LEU A 5 7.71 9.25 0.61
CA LEU A 5 7.23 8.05 1.30
C LEU A 5 5.72 8.14 1.55
N GLN A 6 5.24 9.30 1.99
CA GLN A 6 3.84 9.55 2.27
C GLN A 6 2.97 9.40 1.01
N GLU A 7 3.45 9.89 -0.13
CA GLU A 7 2.79 9.75 -1.42
C GLU A 7 2.74 8.29 -1.89
N ARG A 8 3.84 7.54 -1.76
CA ARG A 8 3.88 6.11 -2.09
C ARG A 8 2.94 5.28 -1.22
N LEU A 9 2.96 5.50 0.09
CA LEU A 9 2.04 4.80 1.01
C LEU A 9 0.58 5.16 0.72
N GLY A 10 0.30 6.44 0.45
CA GLY A 10 -1.03 6.88 0.05
C GLY A 10 -1.52 6.18 -1.21
N SER A 11 -0.67 6.04 -2.22
CA SER A 11 -0.99 5.33 -3.47
C SER A 11 -1.35 3.85 -3.24
N ILE A 12 -0.54 3.13 -2.44
CA ILE A 12 -0.76 1.71 -2.13
C ILE A 12 -2.10 1.53 -1.40
N LEU A 13 -2.38 2.36 -0.39
CA LEU A 13 -3.60 2.27 0.42
C LEU A 13 -4.86 2.70 -0.36
N ASN A 14 -4.73 3.66 -1.28
CA ASN A 14 -5.80 4.01 -2.21
C ASN A 14 -6.19 2.80 -3.08
N GLY A 15 -5.22 1.95 -3.44
CA GLY A 15 -5.44 0.71 -4.18
C GLY A 15 -6.31 -0.34 -3.45
N LEU A 16 -6.46 -0.22 -2.12
CA LEU A 16 -7.31 -1.07 -1.29
C LEU A 16 -8.66 -0.44 -0.94
N THR A 17 -8.76 0.88 -1.02
CA THR A 17 -9.98 1.61 -0.63
C THR A 17 -11.06 1.49 -1.72
N GLY A 18 -12.34 1.47 -1.31
CA GLY A 18 -13.46 1.44 -2.26
C GLY A 18 -13.77 0.09 -2.91
N ARG A 19 -13.03 -0.97 -2.56
CA ARG A 19 -13.23 -2.33 -3.12
C ARG A 19 -14.24 -3.20 -2.36
N GLY A 20 -14.78 -2.71 -1.24
CA GLY A 20 -15.65 -3.50 -0.37
C GLY A 20 -14.85 -4.55 0.40
N ALA A 21 -15.23 -5.82 0.29
CA ALA A 21 -14.50 -6.92 0.90
C ALA A 21 -13.20 -7.20 0.12
N LEU A 22 -12.07 -7.14 0.82
CA LEU A 22 -10.76 -7.47 0.25
C LEU A 22 -10.50 -8.97 0.38
N SER A 23 -9.85 -9.55 -0.64
CA SER A 23 -9.31 -10.90 -0.51
C SER A 23 -8.00 -10.88 0.26
N GLU A 24 -7.63 -12.02 0.85
CA GLU A 24 -6.32 -12.18 1.50
C GLU A 24 -5.16 -11.91 0.53
N ALA A 25 -5.33 -12.28 -0.74
CA ALA A 25 -4.34 -12.03 -1.79
C ALA A 25 -4.11 -10.53 -2.02
N ASP A 26 -5.18 -9.73 -2.07
CA ASP A 26 -5.10 -8.27 -2.26
C ASP A 26 -4.35 -7.61 -1.10
N VAL A 27 -4.70 -8.00 0.14
CA VAL A 27 -4.04 -7.48 1.35
C VAL A 27 -2.57 -7.87 1.39
N SER A 28 -2.26 -9.13 1.09
CA SER A 28 -0.87 -9.63 1.07
C SER A 28 -0.02 -8.90 0.04
N ALA A 29 -0.57 -8.61 -1.14
CA ALA A 29 0.12 -7.85 -2.18
C ALA A 29 0.43 -6.42 -1.71
N ALA A 30 -0.55 -5.69 -1.18
CA ALA A 30 -0.35 -4.33 -0.69
C ALA A 30 0.66 -4.25 0.47
N LEU A 31 0.60 -5.19 1.43
CA LEU A 31 1.55 -5.23 2.54
C LEU A 31 3.00 -5.49 2.08
N ARG A 32 3.19 -6.26 1.00
CA ARG A 32 4.52 -6.42 0.39
C ARG A 32 5.05 -5.12 -0.20
N GLU A 33 4.18 -4.32 -0.83
CA GLU A 33 4.55 -3.00 -1.35
C GLU A 33 4.88 -2.01 -0.23
N VAL A 34 4.08 -1.97 0.83
CA VAL A 34 4.37 -1.16 2.03
C VAL A 34 5.74 -1.52 2.59
N ARG A 35 6.05 -2.82 2.71
CA ARG A 35 7.37 -3.26 3.20
C ARG A 35 8.50 -2.76 2.30
N ARG A 36 8.35 -2.80 0.97
CA ARG A 36 9.37 -2.28 0.05
C ARG A 36 9.55 -0.77 0.21
N ALA A 37 8.45 -0.03 0.27
CA ALA A 37 8.48 1.42 0.43
C ALA A 37 9.18 1.88 1.73
N LEU A 38 9.18 1.06 2.78
CA LEU A 38 9.87 1.37 4.04
C LEU A 38 11.35 0.96 4.06
N LEU A 39 11.80 0.14 3.11
CA LEU A 39 13.18 -0.34 3.00
C LEU A 39 14.00 0.45 1.97
N GLU A 40 13.33 1.27 1.15
CA GLU A 40 13.91 2.24 0.22
C GLU A 40 14.09 3.61 0.89
#